data_AF-A0A536TXZ6-F1
#
_entry.id   AF-A0A536TXZ6-F1
#
_cell.length_a   1.000
_cell.length_b   1.000
_cell.length_c   1.000
_cell.angle_alpha   90.00
_cell.angle_beta   90.00
_cell.angle_gamma   90.00
#
_symmetry.space_group_name_H-M   'P 1'
#
loop_
_entity.id
_entity.type
_entity.pdbx_description
1 polymer ?
#
loop_
_entity_poly.entity_id
_entity_poly.type
_entity_poly.pdbx_seq_one_letter_code
_entity_poly.pdbx_strand_id
1 'polypeptide(L)'
;MSAVEMGARQREISVSEFFTKNRHLLGFDNPRKALLTCVKEAVDNALDAAEEAGILPDVLVNVEVAAANGAPPPASQATRFRVTVIDNGPGIVRQQIPPIFAKLLYGSKFHRLRMSRGQQGIGISAAGMYAQLTTGKPVQITSRTGARAAAHYFEVQIDTKKNEPRIFENKKINWEHQRGTQVALEIDGRYQKGRASVDEYLEQVAIANPHVQLVYRTPEGETREYPRTIQELPPQPKEIKPHPYGIEFGILLRMLHDTKSHTLAGFLAAEFSRVSSAVSQEICGTAKLSPNAKPRSIHGADAEALYKAIQSTKIMAPPSNCISPIGEKAILHGLYKQIKGDFYTAVTRPPAVYRGNPFIIEAGLAFGGGPDQAARTAE
;
A
#
# COMPACT_ATOMS: atom_id res chain seq x y z
N MET A 1 27.14 13.73 -36.64
CA MET A 1 25.80 13.26 -36.26
C MET A 1 24.88 14.47 -36.31
N SER A 2 23.91 14.48 -37.22
CA SER A 2 22.97 15.59 -37.37
C SER A 2 21.89 15.57 -36.27
N ALA A 3 21.23 16.70 -36.04
CA ALA A 3 20.09 16.76 -35.11
C ALA A 3 18.96 15.77 -35.49
N VAL A 4 18.80 15.48 -36.78
CA VAL A 4 17.83 14.51 -37.30
C VAL A 4 18.23 13.07 -36.94
N GLU A 5 19.52 12.74 -37.04
CA GLU A 5 20.05 11.43 -36.62
C GLU A 5 19.98 11.23 -35.10
N MET A 6 20.17 12.30 -34.32
CA MET A 6 19.98 12.28 -32.87
C MET A 6 18.50 12.15 -32.49
N GLY A 7 17.60 12.84 -33.20
CA GLY A 7 16.15 12.75 -33.02
C GLY A 7 15.60 11.35 -33.32
N ALA A 8 16.06 10.71 -34.40
CA ALA A 8 15.62 9.35 -34.77
C ALA A 8 16.02 8.27 -33.76
N ARG A 9 16.96 8.57 -32.84
CA ARG A 9 17.38 7.66 -31.76
C ARG A 9 16.60 7.86 -30.46
N GLN A 10 15.77 8.90 -30.35
CA GLN A 10 14.92 9.10 -29.19
C GLN A 10 13.88 7.97 -29.12
N ARG A 11 13.75 7.35 -27.95
CA ARG A 11 12.79 6.28 -27.68
C ARG A 11 12.05 6.57 -26.39
N GLU A 12 10.74 6.42 -26.43
CA GLU A 12 9.91 6.40 -25.23
C GLU A 12 10.16 5.08 -24.48
N ILE A 13 10.22 5.15 -23.15
CA ILE A 13 10.33 3.99 -22.27
C ILE A 13 9.04 3.84 -21.49
N SER A 14 8.54 2.62 -21.36
CA SER A 14 7.38 2.37 -20.52
C SER A 14 7.72 2.55 -19.05
N VAL A 15 6.70 2.75 -18.21
CA VAL A 15 6.85 2.79 -16.74
C VAL A 15 7.52 1.51 -16.22
N SER A 16 7.14 0.35 -16.77
CA SER A 16 7.72 -0.94 -16.40
C SER A 16 9.18 -1.07 -16.82
N GLU A 17 9.56 -0.52 -17.97
CA GLU A 17 10.95 -0.48 -18.40
C GLU A 17 11.78 0.46 -17.52
N PHE A 18 11.23 1.62 -17.16
CA PHE A 18 11.87 2.56 -16.24
C PHE A 18 12.18 1.90 -14.89
N PHE A 19 11.22 1.18 -14.31
CA PHE A 19 11.42 0.49 -13.03
C PHE A 19 12.30 -0.75 -13.13
N THR A 20 12.30 -1.44 -14.27
CA THR A 20 13.25 -2.52 -14.53
C THR A 20 14.70 -2.02 -14.48
N LYS A 21 14.96 -0.81 -15.00
CA LYS A 21 16.28 -0.16 -14.93
C LYS A 21 16.56 0.47 -13.56
N ASN A 22 15.52 0.85 -12.81
CA ASN A 22 15.61 1.58 -11.55
C ASN A 22 14.97 0.82 -10.37
N ARG A 23 15.33 -0.45 -10.18
CA ARG A 23 14.73 -1.33 -9.14
C ARG A 23 14.86 -0.79 -7.73
N HIS A 24 15.89 0.00 -7.46
CA HIS A 24 16.11 0.67 -6.17
C HIS A 24 14.96 1.62 -5.80
N LEU A 25 14.28 2.24 -6.78
CA LEU A 25 13.12 3.12 -6.54
C LEU A 25 11.90 2.36 -6.02
N LEU A 26 11.85 1.04 -6.23
CA LEU A 26 10.78 0.16 -5.77
C LEU A 26 11.14 -0.56 -4.46
N GLY A 27 12.26 -0.22 -3.82
CA GLY A 27 12.71 -0.91 -2.59
C GLY A 27 13.37 -2.27 -2.83
N PHE A 28 13.85 -2.52 -4.05
CA PHE A 28 14.56 -3.72 -4.47
C PHE A 28 16.03 -3.45 -4.78
N ASP A 29 16.69 -2.68 -3.91
CA ASP A 29 18.11 -2.32 -3.99
C ASP A 29 19.05 -3.49 -3.64
N ASN A 30 18.68 -4.31 -2.65
CA ASN A 30 19.49 -5.44 -2.21
C ASN A 30 18.64 -6.70 -1.92
N PRO A 31 19.21 -7.92 -2.00
CA PRO A 31 18.46 -9.18 -1.86
C PRO A 31 17.76 -9.35 -0.50
N ARG A 32 18.30 -8.75 0.57
CA ARG A 32 17.69 -8.82 1.90
C ARG A 32 16.42 -7.97 1.95
N LYS A 33 16.51 -6.72 1.51
CA LYS A 33 15.36 -5.82 1.45
C LYS A 33 14.33 -6.33 0.44
N ALA A 34 14.76 -6.93 -0.67
CA ALA A 34 13.86 -7.50 -1.66
C ALA A 34 12.90 -8.55 -1.07
N LEU A 35 13.42 -9.48 -0.27
CA LEU A 35 12.59 -10.50 0.39
C LEU A 35 11.59 -9.85 1.36
N LEU A 36 12.04 -8.91 2.19
CA LEU A 36 11.19 -8.16 3.11
C LEU A 36 10.10 -7.36 2.36
N THR A 37 10.48 -6.63 1.31
CA THR A 37 9.54 -5.83 0.50
C THR A 37 8.49 -6.74 -0.16
N CYS A 38 8.87 -7.89 -0.71
CA CYS A 38 7.90 -8.84 -1.28
C CYS A 38 6.89 -9.34 -0.25
N VAL A 39 7.35 -9.75 0.93
CA VAL A 39 6.45 -10.19 2.01
C VAL A 39 5.56 -9.05 2.46
N LYS A 40 6.13 -7.85 2.68
CA LYS A 40 5.39 -6.66 3.08
C LYS A 40 4.26 -6.32 2.10
N GLU A 41 4.56 -6.20 0.81
CA GLU A 41 3.55 -5.81 -0.18
C GLU A 41 2.45 -6.86 -0.36
N ALA A 42 2.76 -8.15 -0.15
CA ALA A 42 1.75 -9.21 -0.18
C ALA A 42 0.87 -9.21 1.08
N VAL A 43 1.46 -9.05 2.27
CA VAL A 43 0.74 -8.97 3.55
C VAL A 43 -0.13 -7.72 3.62
N ASP A 44 0.41 -6.54 3.27
CA ASP A 44 -0.34 -5.28 3.30
C ASP A 44 -1.59 -5.35 2.40
N ASN A 45 -1.48 -5.98 1.22
CA ASN A 45 -2.62 -6.17 0.34
C ASN A 45 -3.64 -7.19 0.86
N ALA A 46 -3.19 -8.27 1.51
CA ALA A 46 -4.07 -9.23 2.17
C ALA A 46 -4.90 -8.56 3.29
N LEU A 47 -4.25 -7.75 4.12
CA LEU A 47 -4.90 -7.01 5.21
C LEU A 47 -5.88 -5.96 4.67
N ASP A 48 -5.45 -5.12 3.72
CA ASP A 48 -6.32 -4.11 3.11
C ASP A 48 -7.56 -4.77 2.46
N ALA A 49 -7.39 -5.90 1.75
CA ALA A 49 -8.50 -6.58 1.09
C ALA A 49 -9.54 -7.12 2.07
N ALA A 50 -9.09 -7.75 3.16
CA ALA A 50 -9.99 -8.28 4.19
C ALA A 50 -10.70 -7.14 4.95
N GLU A 51 -9.97 -6.12 5.38
CA GLU A 51 -10.52 -4.98 6.14
C GLU A 51 -11.54 -4.18 5.32
N GLU A 52 -11.24 -3.90 4.04
CA GLU A 52 -12.16 -3.18 3.15
C GLU A 52 -13.48 -3.95 2.94
N ALA A 53 -13.43 -5.28 2.98
CA ALA A 53 -14.60 -6.14 2.85
C ALA A 53 -15.32 -6.44 4.19
N GLY A 54 -14.87 -5.84 5.30
CA GLY A 54 -15.46 -6.07 6.62
C GLY A 54 -15.20 -7.47 7.18
N ILE A 55 -14.09 -8.09 6.79
CA ILE A 55 -13.68 -9.44 7.21
C ILE A 55 -12.51 -9.32 8.17
N LEU A 56 -12.57 -10.01 9.31
CA LEU A 56 -11.41 -10.14 10.21
C LEU A 56 -10.29 -10.92 9.49
N PRO A 57 -9.09 -10.35 9.31
CA PRO A 57 -8.07 -10.96 8.47
C PRO A 57 -7.46 -12.21 9.12
N ASP A 58 -7.47 -13.31 8.37
CA ASP A 58 -6.64 -14.50 8.61
C ASP A 58 -5.60 -14.54 7.50
N VAL A 59 -4.32 -14.46 7.85
CA VAL A 59 -3.21 -14.43 6.89
C VAL A 59 -2.22 -15.55 7.21
N LEU A 60 -1.90 -16.36 6.22
CA LEU A 60 -0.81 -17.32 6.27
C LEU A 60 0.33 -16.82 5.38
N VAL A 61 1.52 -16.71 5.96
CA VAL A 61 2.75 -16.39 5.25
C VAL A 61 3.66 -17.60 5.32
N ASN A 62 4.04 -18.14 4.17
CA ASN A 62 5.01 -19.22 4.05
C ASN A 62 6.20 -18.74 3.23
N VAL A 63 7.39 -18.81 3.80
CA VAL A 63 8.63 -18.50 3.08
C VAL A 63 9.48 -19.75 3.04
N GLU A 64 9.71 -20.28 1.84
CA GLU A 64 10.41 -21.54 1.62
C GLU A 64 11.68 -21.30 0.80
N VAL A 65 12.71 -22.11 1.02
CA VAL A 65 13.89 -22.12 0.14
C VAL A 65 13.49 -22.75 -1.20
N ALA A 66 13.63 -22.00 -2.29
CA ALA A 66 13.39 -22.51 -3.63
C ALA A 66 14.66 -23.19 -4.15
N ALA A 67 14.58 -24.49 -4.46
CA ALA A 67 15.70 -25.23 -5.01
C ALA A 67 15.97 -24.81 -6.46
N ALA A 68 17.19 -24.35 -6.75
CA ALA A 68 17.61 -24.00 -8.10
C ALA A 68 17.98 -25.23 -8.93
N ASN A 69 18.46 -26.32 -8.30
CA ASN A 69 18.68 -27.68 -8.81
C ASN A 69 19.19 -28.55 -7.62
N GLY A 70 18.52 -29.67 -7.29
CA GLY A 70 18.91 -30.57 -6.19
C GLY A 70 18.22 -30.27 -4.85
N ALA A 71 18.78 -30.80 -3.74
CA ALA A 71 18.23 -30.57 -2.41
C ALA A 71 18.35 -29.08 -2.01
N PRO A 72 17.32 -28.49 -1.37
CA PRO A 72 17.37 -27.10 -0.97
C PRO A 72 18.50 -26.87 0.05
N PRO A 73 19.38 -25.86 -0.16
CA PRO A 73 20.42 -25.53 0.80
C PRO A 73 19.82 -25.01 2.11
N PRO A 74 20.59 -24.97 3.21
CA PRO A 74 20.18 -24.30 4.43
C PRO A 74 19.75 -22.85 4.15
N ALA A 75 18.73 -22.37 4.85
CA ALA A 75 18.14 -21.04 4.63
C ALA A 75 19.17 -19.88 4.69
N SER A 76 20.25 -20.04 5.47
CA SER A 76 21.33 -19.06 5.60
C SER A 76 22.22 -18.92 4.35
N GLN A 77 22.25 -19.96 3.50
CA GLN A 77 23.03 -20.03 2.26
C GLN A 77 22.15 -19.98 1.01
N ALA A 78 20.83 -20.09 1.18
CA ALA A 78 19.87 -19.98 0.10
C ALA A 78 19.87 -18.57 -0.51
N THR A 79 19.82 -18.52 -1.83
CA THR A 79 19.66 -17.28 -2.60
C THR A 79 18.27 -17.14 -3.20
N ARG A 80 17.48 -18.23 -3.29
CA ARG A 80 16.13 -18.19 -3.85
C ARG A 80 15.10 -18.61 -2.82
N PHE A 81 14.01 -17.87 -2.79
CA PHE A 81 12.92 -18.08 -1.87
C PHE A 81 11.59 -18.06 -2.60
N ARG A 82 10.69 -18.96 -2.20
CA ARG A 82 9.28 -18.94 -2.57
C ARG A 82 8.50 -18.31 -1.42
N VAL A 83 7.92 -17.15 -1.68
CA VAL A 83 7.03 -16.45 -0.75
C VAL A 83 5.60 -16.75 -1.16
N THR A 84 4.83 -17.37 -0.27
CA THR A 84 3.41 -17.63 -0.45
C THR A 84 2.63 -16.90 0.64
N VAL A 85 1.68 -16.05 0.25
CA VAL A 85 0.75 -15.39 1.18
C VAL A 85 -0.66 -15.82 0.82
N ILE A 86 -1.42 -16.28 1.82
CA ILE A 86 -2.81 -16.70 1.70
C ILE A 86 -3.66 -15.84 2.64
N ASP A 87 -4.75 -15.27 2.14
CA ASP A 87 -5.71 -14.49 2.90
C ASP A 87 -7.12 -15.11 2.85
N ASN A 88 -7.97 -14.71 3.81
CA ASN A 88 -9.40 -15.03 3.88
C ASN A 88 -10.31 -13.87 3.38
N GLY A 89 -9.73 -12.90 2.67
CA GLY A 89 -10.39 -11.70 2.18
C GLY A 89 -11.49 -11.99 1.15
N PRO A 90 -12.01 -10.99 0.44
CA PRO A 90 -13.13 -11.15 -0.49
C PRO A 90 -12.80 -12.00 -1.73
N GLY A 91 -11.51 -12.28 -1.98
CA GLY A 91 -11.04 -12.79 -3.26
C GLY A 91 -11.08 -11.71 -4.35
N ILE A 92 -10.60 -12.06 -5.53
CA ILE A 92 -10.46 -11.17 -6.67
C ILE A 92 -11.28 -11.73 -7.83
N VAL A 93 -12.09 -10.87 -8.46
CA VAL A 93 -12.85 -11.26 -9.65
C VAL A 93 -11.88 -11.62 -10.78
N ARG A 94 -12.20 -12.70 -11.53
CA ARG A 94 -11.32 -13.33 -12.51
C ARG A 94 -10.64 -12.34 -13.48
N GLN A 95 -11.37 -11.35 -13.98
CA GLN A 95 -10.88 -10.37 -14.96
C GLN A 95 -9.86 -9.39 -14.36
N GLN A 96 -9.91 -9.19 -13.04
CA GLN A 96 -9.06 -8.23 -12.32
C GLN A 96 -7.77 -8.86 -11.81
N ILE A 97 -7.66 -10.19 -11.78
CA ILE A 97 -6.45 -10.89 -11.32
C ILE A 97 -5.22 -10.46 -12.17
N PRO A 98 -5.21 -10.60 -13.51
CA PRO A 98 -4.01 -10.25 -14.28
C PRO A 98 -3.55 -8.78 -14.12
N PRO A 99 -4.42 -7.76 -14.23
CA PRO A 99 -3.96 -6.38 -14.10
C PRO A 99 -3.53 -6.01 -12.68
N ILE A 100 -4.09 -6.61 -11.62
CA ILE A 100 -3.65 -6.34 -10.23
C ILE A 100 -2.21 -6.80 -9.98
N PHE A 101 -1.81 -7.94 -10.53
CA PHE A 101 -0.48 -8.53 -10.27
C PHE A 101 0.54 -8.28 -11.37
N ALA A 102 0.09 -7.93 -12.58
CA ALA A 102 0.95 -7.82 -13.75
C ALA A 102 0.77 -6.53 -14.57
N LYS A 103 0.27 -5.46 -13.94
CA LYS A 103 0.26 -4.10 -14.49
C LYS A 103 0.73 -3.12 -13.43
N LEU A 104 1.74 -2.31 -13.75
CA LEU A 104 2.16 -1.22 -12.88
C LEU A 104 1.18 -0.06 -12.99
N LEU A 105 1.04 0.68 -11.89
CA LEU A 105 0.13 1.81 -11.76
C LEU A 105 -1.34 1.43 -11.97
N TYR A 106 -1.71 0.21 -11.56
CA TYR A 106 -3.08 -0.30 -11.66
C TYR A 106 -3.70 -0.48 -10.28
N GLY A 107 -4.90 0.06 -10.08
CA GLY A 107 -5.64 -0.13 -8.83
C GLY A 107 -6.64 0.97 -8.55
N SER A 108 -7.52 0.72 -7.58
CA SER A 108 -8.54 1.67 -7.12
C SER A 108 -7.98 2.74 -6.18
N LYS A 109 -6.75 2.57 -5.66
CA LYS A 109 -6.15 3.41 -4.60
C LYS A 109 -5.61 4.77 -5.10
N PHE A 110 -5.38 4.97 -6.40
CA PHE A 110 -4.78 6.20 -6.96
C PHE A 110 -5.63 7.46 -6.87
N HIS A 111 -6.95 7.29 -6.92
CA HIS A 111 -7.88 8.40 -7.11
C HIS A 111 -8.56 8.83 -5.81
N ARG A 112 -8.25 8.14 -4.70
CA ARG A 112 -8.94 8.31 -3.41
C ARG A 112 -7.96 8.83 -2.38
N LEU A 113 -8.30 9.95 -1.75
CA LEU A 113 -7.59 10.42 -0.57
C LEU A 113 -8.24 9.79 0.67
N ARG A 114 -7.70 8.64 1.08
CA ARG A 114 -7.99 7.97 2.36
C ARG A 114 -6.74 7.25 2.84
N MET A 115 -6.64 7.00 4.13
CA MET A 115 -5.58 6.14 4.68
C MET A 115 -5.69 4.71 4.14
N SER A 116 -4.58 4.17 3.66
CA SER A 116 -4.40 2.75 3.30
C SER A 116 -2.92 2.39 3.44
N ARG A 117 -2.59 1.10 3.58
CA ARG A 117 -1.17 0.65 3.70
C ARG A 117 -0.38 0.92 2.43
N GLY A 118 -0.99 0.67 1.27
CA GLY A 118 -0.43 0.98 -0.04
C GLY A 118 -1.00 2.28 -0.64
N GLN A 119 -0.14 3.15 -1.17
CA GLN A 119 -0.56 4.45 -1.74
C GLN A 119 -0.49 4.50 -3.27
N GLN A 120 0.51 3.86 -3.88
CA GLN A 120 0.87 4.09 -5.28
C GLN A 120 0.53 2.92 -6.21
N GLY A 121 -0.27 1.92 -5.79
CA GLY A 121 -0.71 0.78 -6.63
C GLY A 121 0.40 0.09 -7.46
N ILE A 122 1.63 0.13 -6.96
CA ILE A 122 2.82 -0.49 -7.56
C ILE A 122 3.29 -1.71 -6.78
N GLY A 123 2.90 -1.84 -5.51
CA GLY A 123 3.53 -2.75 -4.55
C GLY A 123 3.67 -4.19 -5.03
N ILE A 124 2.54 -4.89 -5.19
CA ILE A 124 2.56 -6.31 -5.54
C ILE A 124 2.98 -6.56 -6.99
N SER A 125 2.64 -5.67 -7.91
CA SER A 125 3.12 -5.74 -9.30
C SER A 125 4.64 -5.55 -9.40
N ALA A 126 5.24 -4.73 -8.53
CA ALA A 126 6.68 -4.56 -8.43
C ALA A 126 7.36 -5.82 -7.86
N ALA A 127 6.76 -6.46 -6.86
CA ALA A 127 7.21 -7.76 -6.36
C ALA A 127 7.14 -8.85 -7.44
N GLY A 128 6.05 -8.88 -8.23
CA GLY A 128 5.90 -9.77 -9.39
C GLY A 128 6.94 -9.52 -10.48
N MET A 129 7.22 -8.25 -10.80
CA MET A 129 8.28 -7.87 -11.73
C MET A 129 9.66 -8.29 -11.22
N TYR A 130 9.93 -8.11 -9.92
CA TYR A 130 11.17 -8.53 -9.31
C TYR A 130 11.37 -10.05 -9.40
N ALA A 131 10.32 -10.83 -9.12
CA ALA A 131 10.32 -12.29 -9.31
C ALA A 131 10.67 -12.65 -10.77
N GLN A 132 9.95 -12.08 -11.73
CA GLN A 132 10.17 -12.31 -13.15
C GLN A 132 11.61 -11.96 -13.59
N LEU A 133 12.17 -10.83 -13.12
CA LEU A 133 13.51 -10.39 -13.52
C LEU A 133 14.63 -11.25 -12.91
N THR A 134 14.40 -11.84 -11.74
CA THR A 134 15.44 -12.61 -11.02
C THR A 134 15.39 -14.10 -11.29
N THR A 135 14.19 -14.67 -11.36
CA THR A 135 14.00 -16.13 -11.50
C THR A 135 13.39 -16.50 -12.85
N GLY A 136 12.82 -15.55 -13.59
CA GLY A 136 12.08 -15.82 -14.83
C GLY A 136 10.73 -16.50 -14.60
N LYS A 137 10.34 -16.79 -13.35
CA LYS A 137 9.11 -17.49 -13.03
C LYS A 137 7.91 -16.53 -13.04
N PRO A 138 6.72 -16.99 -13.45
CA PRO A 138 5.49 -16.21 -13.34
C PRO A 138 5.04 -16.10 -11.88
N VAL A 139 4.24 -15.08 -11.59
CA VAL A 139 3.49 -15.00 -10.34
C VAL A 139 2.35 -16.01 -10.40
N GLN A 140 2.22 -16.84 -9.38
CA GLN A 140 1.16 -17.84 -9.26
C GLN A 140 0.06 -17.29 -8.35
N ILE A 141 -1.16 -17.16 -8.85
CA ILE A 141 -2.30 -16.63 -8.09
C ILE A 141 -3.43 -17.63 -8.09
N THR A 142 -3.95 -17.96 -6.92
CA THR A 142 -5.25 -18.62 -6.76
C THR A 142 -6.20 -17.66 -6.08
N SER A 143 -7.40 -17.47 -6.61
CA SER A 143 -8.40 -16.65 -5.92
C SER A 143 -9.81 -17.20 -6.06
N ARG A 144 -10.61 -17.02 -5.00
CA ARG A 144 -12.02 -17.44 -4.95
C ARG A 144 -12.86 -16.40 -4.22
N THR A 145 -13.96 -15.99 -4.84
CA THR A 145 -14.83 -14.92 -4.33
C THR A 145 -15.89 -15.37 -3.32
N GLY A 146 -16.06 -16.69 -3.14
CA GLY A 146 -16.96 -17.25 -2.13
C GLY A 146 -17.10 -18.77 -2.25
N ALA A 147 -17.78 -19.37 -1.27
CA ALA A 147 -17.84 -20.84 -1.11
C ALA A 147 -18.42 -21.59 -2.33
N ARG A 148 -19.34 -20.96 -3.07
CA ARG A 148 -19.98 -21.53 -4.27
C ARG A 148 -19.29 -21.14 -5.58
N ALA A 149 -18.34 -20.20 -5.53
CA ALA A 149 -17.62 -19.76 -6.72
C ALA A 149 -16.48 -20.73 -7.05
N ALA A 150 -16.11 -20.84 -8.33
CA ALA A 150 -14.92 -21.60 -8.70
C ALA A 150 -13.65 -20.88 -8.22
N ALA A 151 -12.66 -21.64 -7.74
CA ALA A 151 -11.33 -21.09 -7.53
C ALA A 151 -10.59 -20.99 -8.87
N HIS A 152 -10.02 -19.81 -9.14
CA HIS A 152 -9.30 -19.52 -10.36
C HIS A 152 -7.81 -19.47 -10.10
N TYR A 153 -7.05 -20.29 -10.84
CA TYR A 153 -5.59 -20.30 -10.85
C TYR A 153 -5.05 -19.57 -12.08
N PHE A 154 -4.08 -18.69 -11.87
CA PHE A 154 -3.41 -17.91 -12.91
C PHE A 154 -1.90 -17.94 -12.74
N GLU A 155 -1.19 -17.99 -13.86
CA GLU A 155 0.23 -17.66 -13.96
C GLU A 155 0.40 -16.43 -14.83
N VAL A 156 0.94 -15.35 -14.25
CA VAL A 156 1.04 -14.05 -14.93
C VAL A 156 2.44 -13.44 -14.85
N GLN A 157 2.82 -12.70 -15.88
CA GLN A 157 4.02 -11.86 -15.93
C GLN A 157 3.71 -10.50 -16.55
N ILE A 158 4.60 -9.54 -16.36
CA ILE A 158 4.49 -8.21 -16.95
C ILE A 158 5.22 -8.19 -18.29
N ASP A 159 4.54 -7.76 -19.35
CA ASP A 159 5.22 -7.27 -20.54
C ASP A 159 5.82 -5.90 -20.21
N THR A 160 7.13 -5.86 -19.93
CA THR A 160 7.81 -4.64 -19.52
C THR A 160 7.87 -3.57 -20.61
N LYS A 161 7.65 -3.91 -21.89
CA LYS A 161 7.61 -2.91 -22.98
C LYS A 161 6.25 -2.24 -23.05
N LYS A 162 5.17 -2.99 -22.84
CA LYS A 162 3.79 -2.48 -22.98
C LYS A 162 3.12 -2.10 -21.66
N ASN A 163 3.68 -2.53 -20.52
CA ASN A 163 3.01 -2.49 -19.22
C ASN A 163 1.62 -3.16 -19.26
N GLU A 164 1.57 -4.36 -19.83
CA GLU A 164 0.35 -5.17 -19.90
C GLU A 164 0.59 -6.59 -19.36
N PRO A 165 -0.43 -7.24 -18.79
CA PRO A 165 -0.29 -8.57 -18.24
C PRO A 165 -0.19 -9.62 -19.35
N ARG A 166 0.79 -10.52 -19.23
CA ARG A 166 0.95 -11.73 -20.04
C ARG A 166 0.52 -12.94 -19.21
N ILE A 167 -0.53 -13.62 -19.67
CA ILE A 167 -1.09 -14.80 -19.00
C ILE A 167 -0.48 -16.06 -19.62
N PHE A 168 0.14 -16.92 -18.81
CA PHE A 168 0.70 -18.20 -19.23
C PHE A 168 -0.27 -19.35 -19.00
N GLU A 169 -0.95 -19.34 -17.85
CA GLU A 169 -1.93 -20.36 -17.48
C GLU A 169 -3.16 -19.72 -16.86
N ASN A 170 -4.32 -20.32 -17.14
CA ASN A 170 -5.61 -19.94 -16.56
C ASN A 170 -6.49 -21.19 -16.47
N LYS A 171 -6.71 -21.69 -15.25
CA LYS A 171 -7.55 -22.88 -15.03
C LYS A 171 -8.42 -22.72 -13.79
N LYS A 172 -9.46 -23.54 -13.70
CA LYS A 172 -10.23 -23.71 -12.47
C LYS A 172 -9.62 -24.86 -11.69
N ILE A 173 -9.43 -24.67 -10.39
CA ILE A 173 -8.89 -25.70 -9.50
C ILE A 173 -9.85 -25.95 -8.34
N ASN A 174 -9.74 -27.12 -7.73
CA ASN A 174 -10.31 -27.31 -6.40
C ASN A 174 -9.36 -26.69 -5.38
N TRP A 175 -9.90 -25.93 -4.44
CA TRP A 175 -9.13 -25.23 -3.42
C TRP A 175 -9.88 -25.30 -2.10
N GLU A 176 -9.20 -25.59 -1.00
CA GLU A 176 -9.84 -25.87 0.29
C GLU A 176 -10.46 -24.61 0.92
N HIS A 177 -9.81 -23.46 0.75
CA HIS A 177 -10.22 -22.21 1.38
C HIS A 177 -11.54 -21.70 0.85
N GLN A 178 -12.47 -21.32 1.74
CA GLN A 178 -13.82 -20.95 1.33
C GLN A 178 -13.89 -19.71 0.42
N ARG A 179 -12.97 -18.77 0.64
CA ARG A 179 -12.86 -17.46 0.01
C ARG A 179 -11.45 -16.93 0.27
N GLY A 180 -10.96 -16.06 -0.61
CA GLY A 180 -9.70 -15.35 -0.41
C GLY A 180 -8.77 -15.43 -1.60
N THR A 181 -7.52 -15.05 -1.40
CA THR A 181 -6.48 -15.08 -2.42
C THR A 181 -5.21 -15.72 -1.87
N GLN A 182 -4.54 -16.51 -2.70
CA GLN A 182 -3.20 -17.00 -2.50
C GLN A 182 -2.30 -16.43 -3.60
N VAL A 183 -1.18 -15.84 -3.20
CA VAL A 183 -0.16 -15.30 -4.10
C VAL A 183 1.16 -15.98 -3.78
N ALA A 184 1.78 -16.59 -4.77
CA ALA A 184 3.09 -17.19 -4.66
C ALA A 184 4.09 -16.56 -5.65
N LEU A 185 5.23 -16.15 -5.11
CA LEU A 185 6.31 -15.44 -5.80
C LEU A 185 7.63 -16.18 -5.54
N GLU A 186 8.36 -16.50 -6.60
CA GLU A 186 9.72 -17.03 -6.49
C GLU A 186 10.73 -15.93 -6.83
N ILE A 187 11.54 -15.55 -5.85
CA ILE A 187 12.45 -14.40 -5.93
C ILE A 187 13.86 -14.78 -5.53
N ASP A 188 14.84 -14.03 -6.05
CA ASP A 188 16.19 -14.03 -5.53
C ASP A 188 16.26 -13.10 -4.30
N GLY A 189 16.74 -13.58 -3.17
CA GLY A 189 16.68 -12.89 -1.89
C GLY A 189 17.67 -13.44 -0.89
N ARG A 190 17.78 -12.80 0.28
CA ARG A 190 18.59 -13.33 1.39
C ARG A 190 17.79 -13.29 2.68
N TYR A 191 17.64 -14.45 3.29
CA TYR A 191 17.03 -14.57 4.61
C TYR A 191 18.06 -14.33 5.71
N GLN A 192 17.69 -13.49 6.68
CA GLN A 192 18.50 -13.19 7.85
C GLN A 192 17.57 -12.84 9.01
N LYS A 193 17.91 -13.31 10.23
CA LYS A 193 17.19 -12.98 11.46
C LYS A 193 17.63 -11.63 12.06
N GLY A 194 16.83 -11.10 12.98
CA GLY A 194 17.13 -9.88 13.73
C GLY A 194 16.58 -8.61 13.06
N ARG A 195 17.20 -7.46 13.33
CA ARG A 195 16.67 -6.15 12.89
C ARG A 195 16.54 -6.02 11.38
N ALA A 196 15.42 -5.54 10.87
CA ALA A 196 15.05 -5.47 9.46
C ALA A 196 14.99 -6.85 8.78
N SER A 197 14.42 -7.84 9.46
CA SER A 197 14.12 -9.17 8.92
C SER A 197 12.63 -9.32 8.60
N VAL A 198 12.30 -10.38 7.86
CA VAL A 198 10.90 -10.79 7.64
C VAL A 198 10.23 -11.12 8.98
N ASP A 199 10.94 -11.83 9.86
CA ASP A 199 10.48 -12.21 11.19
C ASP A 199 10.03 -10.99 12.02
N GLU A 200 10.90 -9.99 12.16
CA GLU A 200 10.61 -8.78 12.94
C GLU A 200 9.47 -7.98 12.31
N TYR A 201 9.40 -7.89 10.98
CA TYR A 201 8.29 -7.22 10.30
C TYR A 201 6.95 -7.89 10.61
N LEU A 202 6.87 -9.22 10.52
CA LEU A 202 5.63 -9.96 10.80
C LEU A 202 5.22 -9.86 12.27
N GLU A 203 6.19 -9.84 13.19
CA GLU A 203 5.95 -9.54 14.61
C GLU A 203 5.39 -8.12 14.80
N GLN A 204 5.98 -7.11 14.15
CA GLN A 204 5.47 -5.73 14.16
C GLN A 204 4.06 -5.63 13.56
N VAL A 205 3.76 -6.39 12.49
CA VAL A 205 2.41 -6.47 11.92
C VAL A 205 1.42 -7.03 12.94
N ALA A 206 1.78 -8.09 13.67
CA ALA A 206 0.94 -8.66 14.71
C ALA A 206 0.69 -7.70 15.88
N ILE A 207 1.69 -6.90 16.26
CA ILE A 207 1.56 -5.85 17.30
C ILE A 207 0.64 -4.72 16.82
N ALA A 208 0.87 -4.21 15.62
CA ALA A 208 0.14 -3.05 15.10
C ALA A 208 -1.29 -3.38 14.66
N ASN A 209 -1.60 -4.67 14.41
CA ASN A 209 -2.91 -5.12 13.92
C ASN A 209 -3.46 -6.23 14.83
N PRO A 210 -3.88 -5.91 16.07
CA PRO A 210 -4.33 -6.91 17.04
C PRO A 210 -5.57 -7.71 16.63
N HIS A 211 -6.32 -7.25 15.62
CA HIS A 211 -7.46 -7.95 15.02
C HIS A 211 -7.07 -9.03 13.99
N VAL A 212 -5.80 -9.06 13.59
CA VAL A 212 -5.29 -10.00 12.58
C VAL A 212 -4.87 -11.31 13.24
N GLN A 213 -5.24 -12.43 12.61
CA GLN A 213 -4.63 -13.73 12.90
C GLN A 213 -3.57 -14.00 11.84
N LEU A 214 -2.32 -14.20 12.26
CA LEU A 214 -1.20 -14.39 11.36
C LEU A 214 -0.47 -15.69 11.68
N VAL A 215 -0.29 -16.55 10.68
CA VAL A 215 0.53 -17.78 10.79
C VAL A 215 1.73 -17.62 9.88
N TYR A 216 2.94 -17.68 10.45
CA TYR A 216 4.18 -17.54 9.71
C TYR A 216 4.97 -18.85 9.74
N ARG A 217 5.20 -19.44 8.56
CA ARG A 217 6.12 -20.56 8.36
C ARG A 217 7.45 -20.03 7.83
N THR A 218 8.49 -20.21 8.63
CA THR A 218 9.83 -19.70 8.34
C THR A 218 10.56 -20.59 7.33
N PRO A 219 11.60 -20.07 6.64
CA PRO A 219 12.46 -20.88 5.76
C PRO A 219 13.21 -22.01 6.46
N GLU A 220 13.28 -21.98 7.79
CA GLU A 220 13.94 -22.99 8.62
C GLU A 220 12.97 -24.08 9.11
N GLY A 221 11.68 -23.99 8.75
CA GLY A 221 10.64 -24.97 9.12
C GLY A 221 9.94 -24.69 10.44
N GLU A 222 10.34 -23.66 11.18
CA GLU A 222 9.60 -23.19 12.36
C GLU A 222 8.25 -22.58 11.94
N THR A 223 7.18 -22.86 12.68
CA THR A 223 5.89 -22.20 12.54
C THR A 223 5.64 -21.30 13.74
N ARG A 224 5.38 -20.01 13.48
CA ARG A 224 5.00 -19.01 14.48
C ARG A 224 3.54 -18.61 14.28
N GLU A 225 2.78 -18.65 15.35
CA GLU A 225 1.37 -18.29 15.35
C GLU A 225 1.16 -17.02 16.16
N TYR A 226 0.50 -16.05 15.55
CA TYR A 226 0.09 -14.80 16.18
C TYR A 226 -1.44 -14.75 16.18
N PRO A 227 -2.11 -15.25 17.23
CA PRO A 227 -3.55 -15.24 17.30
C PRO A 227 -4.04 -13.79 17.46
N ARG A 228 -5.19 -13.45 16.87
CA ARG A 228 -5.83 -12.16 17.13
C ARG A 228 -6.20 -12.02 18.59
N THR A 229 -6.16 -10.79 19.09
CA THR A 229 -6.56 -10.41 20.45
C THR A 229 -7.86 -9.62 20.46
N ILE A 230 -8.16 -8.92 19.37
CA ILE A 230 -9.37 -8.13 19.20
C ILE A 230 -10.23 -8.79 18.11
N GLN A 231 -11.53 -8.87 18.33
CA GLN A 231 -12.51 -9.48 17.41
C GLN A 231 -13.35 -8.43 16.66
N GLU A 232 -12.87 -7.19 16.64
CA GLU A 232 -13.51 -6.05 16.01
C GLU A 232 -12.55 -5.42 15.00
N LEU A 233 -13.09 -4.97 13.87
CA LEU A 233 -12.30 -4.27 12.87
C LEU A 233 -12.09 -2.81 13.26
N PRO A 234 -10.94 -2.21 12.90
CA PRO A 234 -10.75 -0.77 13.02
C PRO A 234 -11.78 -0.02 12.14
N PRO A 235 -12.15 1.22 12.51
CA PRO A 235 -13.10 2.00 11.74
C PRO A 235 -12.57 2.25 10.33
N GLN A 236 -13.38 1.98 9.29
CA GLN A 236 -12.91 2.20 7.92
C GLN A 236 -12.72 3.70 7.62
N PRO A 237 -11.55 4.09 7.07
CA PRO A 237 -11.31 5.47 6.69
C PRO A 237 -12.19 5.85 5.51
N LYS A 238 -12.80 7.03 5.60
CA LYS A 238 -13.66 7.59 4.54
C LYS A 238 -12.82 8.34 3.52
N GLU A 239 -13.22 8.22 2.25
CA GLU A 239 -12.64 9.03 1.20
C GLU A 239 -13.00 10.50 1.39
N ILE A 240 -12.00 11.37 1.23
CA ILE A 240 -12.17 12.82 1.30
C ILE A 240 -11.69 13.49 0.01
N LYS A 241 -12.19 14.69 -0.24
CA LYS A 241 -11.70 15.56 -1.30
C LYS A 241 -10.38 16.23 -0.88
N PRO A 242 -9.50 16.58 -1.83
CA PRO A 242 -8.27 17.31 -1.52
C PRO A 242 -8.60 18.60 -0.77
N HIS A 243 -7.76 18.93 0.22
CA HIS A 243 -7.85 20.21 0.90
C HIS A 243 -7.11 21.28 0.09
N PRO A 244 -7.63 22.52 -0.03
CA PRO A 244 -7.01 23.57 -0.84
C PRO A 244 -5.55 23.89 -0.46
N TYR A 245 -5.20 23.88 0.83
CA TYR A 245 -3.81 24.08 1.27
C TYR A 245 -2.84 22.96 0.90
N GLY A 246 -3.34 21.79 0.47
CA GLY A 246 -2.52 20.63 0.14
C GLY A 246 -2.25 20.44 -1.34
N ILE A 247 -2.83 21.26 -2.21
CA ILE A 247 -2.59 21.15 -3.64
C ILE A 247 -1.40 22.00 -4.06
N GLU A 248 -0.66 21.49 -5.03
CA GLU A 248 0.35 22.26 -5.74
C GLU A 248 -0.27 23.01 -6.92
N PHE A 249 0.41 24.06 -7.38
CA PHE A 249 -0.08 24.88 -8.49
C PHE A 249 -0.36 24.08 -9.77
N GLY A 250 0.53 23.15 -10.13
CA GLY A 250 0.33 22.29 -11.31
C GLY A 250 -0.89 21.37 -11.19
N ILE A 251 -1.20 20.90 -9.98
CA ILE A 251 -2.40 20.10 -9.71
C ILE A 251 -3.65 20.96 -9.86
N LEU A 252 -3.64 22.19 -9.30
CA LEU A 252 -4.74 23.13 -9.47
C LEU A 252 -5.04 23.41 -10.95
N LEU A 253 -4.00 23.64 -11.77
CA LEU A 253 -4.17 23.86 -13.22
C LEU A 253 -4.82 22.65 -13.91
N ARG A 254 -4.39 21.43 -13.59
CA ARG A 254 -5.02 20.22 -14.11
C ARG A 254 -6.48 20.10 -13.66
N MET A 255 -6.77 20.37 -12.39
CA MET A 255 -8.13 20.33 -11.85
C MET A 255 -9.05 21.35 -12.54
N LEU A 256 -8.57 22.57 -12.81
CA LEU A 256 -9.31 23.61 -13.53
C LEU A 256 -9.67 23.17 -14.96
N HIS A 257 -8.80 22.40 -15.60
CA HIS A 257 -9.03 21.86 -16.94
C HIS A 257 -10.03 20.69 -16.92
N ASP A 258 -9.85 19.75 -15.99
CA ASP A 258 -10.55 18.46 -15.97
C ASP A 258 -11.94 18.54 -15.30
N THR A 259 -12.22 19.59 -14.53
CA THR A 259 -13.50 19.73 -13.83
C THR A 259 -14.69 19.76 -14.79
N LYS A 260 -15.82 19.26 -14.28
CA LYS A 260 -17.14 19.35 -14.93
C LYS A 260 -17.91 20.61 -14.54
N SER A 261 -17.40 21.38 -13.59
CA SER A 261 -18.06 22.61 -13.12
C SER A 261 -18.01 23.70 -14.18
N HIS A 262 -19.12 24.41 -14.38
CA HIS A 262 -19.22 25.51 -15.35
C HIS A 262 -18.81 26.87 -14.78
N THR A 263 -18.72 26.99 -13.45
CA THR A 263 -18.36 28.23 -12.74
C THR A 263 -17.19 27.99 -11.80
N LEU A 264 -16.37 29.01 -11.59
CA LEU A 264 -15.20 28.95 -10.70
C LEU A 264 -15.60 28.71 -9.25
N ALA A 265 -16.66 29.39 -8.77
CA ALA A 265 -17.18 29.15 -7.42
C ALA A 265 -17.74 27.72 -7.25
N GLY A 266 -18.37 27.18 -8.30
CA GLY A 266 -18.86 25.80 -8.32
C GLY A 266 -17.71 24.80 -8.28
N PHE A 267 -16.66 25.03 -9.07
CA PHE A 267 -15.43 24.24 -9.04
C PHE A 267 -14.82 24.19 -7.64
N LEU A 268 -14.62 25.36 -7.02
CA LEU A 268 -13.98 25.44 -5.70
C LEU A 268 -14.78 24.68 -4.62
N ALA A 269 -16.12 24.78 -4.63
CA ALA A 269 -16.97 24.08 -3.68
C ALA A 269 -17.14 22.57 -4.00
N ALA A 270 -17.08 22.19 -5.28
CA ALA A 270 -17.28 20.82 -5.71
C ALA A 270 -16.02 19.96 -5.60
N GLU A 271 -14.84 20.49 -5.89
CA GLU A 271 -13.61 19.69 -5.99
C GLU A 271 -12.81 19.66 -4.69
N PHE A 272 -12.98 20.64 -3.79
CA PHE A 272 -12.21 20.74 -2.56
C PHE A 272 -13.01 20.39 -1.31
N SER A 273 -12.33 19.85 -0.30
CA SER A 273 -12.90 19.70 1.03
C SER A 273 -12.95 21.04 1.77
N ARG A 274 -13.98 21.23 2.60
CA ARG A 274 -14.14 22.41 3.48
C ARG A 274 -14.27 23.76 2.79
N VAL A 275 -14.52 23.78 1.48
CA VAL A 275 -14.85 25.01 0.74
C VAL A 275 -16.37 25.08 0.56
N SER A 276 -17.01 25.99 1.30
CA SER A 276 -18.43 26.29 1.12
C SER A 276 -18.64 27.31 0.00
N SER A 277 -19.90 27.53 -0.41
CA SER A 277 -20.22 28.58 -1.39
C SER A 277 -19.80 29.98 -0.93
N ALA A 278 -19.78 30.25 0.38
CA ALA A 278 -19.34 31.54 0.90
C ALA A 278 -17.82 31.69 0.79
N VAL A 279 -17.08 30.64 1.18
CA VAL A 279 -15.61 30.62 1.07
C VAL A 279 -15.16 30.66 -0.39
N SER A 280 -15.88 29.99 -1.29
CA SER A 280 -15.54 30.05 -2.72
C SER A 280 -15.72 31.45 -3.29
N GLN A 281 -16.75 32.19 -2.88
CA GLN A 281 -16.93 33.59 -3.26
C GLN A 281 -15.84 34.50 -2.68
N GLU A 282 -15.44 34.28 -1.43
CA GLU A 282 -14.34 35.01 -0.78
C GLU A 282 -13.00 34.80 -1.51
N ILE A 283 -12.70 33.55 -1.89
CA ILE A 283 -11.50 33.20 -2.68
C ILE A 283 -11.55 33.91 -4.04
N CYS A 284 -12.69 33.87 -4.74
CA CYS A 284 -12.86 34.56 -6.03
C CYS A 284 -12.65 36.07 -5.88
N GLY A 285 -13.23 36.68 -4.84
CA GLY A 285 -13.08 38.10 -4.54
C GLY A 285 -11.63 38.50 -4.26
N THR A 286 -10.92 37.70 -3.46
CA THR A 286 -9.50 37.92 -3.15
C THR A 286 -8.61 37.77 -4.39
N ALA A 287 -8.94 36.82 -5.27
CA ALA A 287 -8.27 36.63 -6.55
C ALA A 287 -8.64 37.67 -7.62
N LYS A 288 -9.65 38.53 -7.35
CA LYS A 288 -10.27 39.45 -8.32
C LYS A 288 -10.81 38.75 -9.57
N LEU A 289 -11.29 37.52 -9.40
CA LEU A 289 -11.88 36.71 -10.47
C LEU A 289 -13.40 36.67 -10.30
N SER A 290 -14.12 36.64 -11.43
CA SER A 290 -15.57 36.47 -11.40
C SER A 290 -15.92 35.06 -10.89
N PRO A 291 -16.82 34.91 -9.89
CA PRO A 291 -17.31 33.62 -9.44
C PRO A 291 -17.93 32.76 -10.56
N ASN A 292 -18.47 33.43 -11.60
CA ASN A 292 -19.10 32.83 -12.78
C ASN A 292 -18.11 32.60 -13.94
N ALA A 293 -16.83 32.93 -13.77
CA ALA A 293 -15.81 32.62 -14.76
C ALA A 293 -15.74 31.11 -15.00
N LYS A 294 -15.44 30.72 -16.24
CA LYS A 294 -15.29 29.31 -16.59
C LYS A 294 -13.96 28.81 -16.00
N PRO A 295 -13.92 27.70 -15.24
CA PRO A 295 -12.66 27.18 -14.68
C PRO A 295 -11.58 26.97 -15.75
N ARG A 296 -11.98 26.47 -16.92
CA ARG A 296 -11.10 26.21 -18.06
C ARG A 296 -10.53 27.44 -18.74
N SER A 297 -10.97 28.65 -18.41
CA SER A 297 -10.38 29.89 -18.95
C SER A 297 -9.37 30.53 -17.98
N ILE A 298 -9.19 29.97 -16.77
CA ILE A 298 -8.29 30.52 -15.75
C ILE A 298 -6.88 29.98 -15.99
N HIS A 299 -6.00 30.83 -16.50
CA HIS A 299 -4.62 30.46 -16.88
C HIS A 299 -3.62 31.57 -16.51
N GLY A 300 -2.32 31.23 -16.51
CA GLY A 300 -1.24 32.19 -16.30
C GLY A 300 -1.41 32.99 -15.01
N ALA A 301 -1.39 34.32 -15.13
CA ALA A 301 -1.49 35.24 -13.99
C ALA A 301 -2.79 35.07 -13.19
N ASP A 302 -3.92 34.77 -13.85
CA ASP A 302 -5.21 34.57 -13.17
C ASP A 302 -5.19 33.30 -12.30
N ALA A 303 -4.57 32.23 -12.81
CA ALA A 303 -4.40 31.00 -12.06
C ALA A 303 -3.45 31.18 -10.87
N GLU A 304 -2.37 31.93 -11.04
CA GLU A 304 -1.46 32.26 -9.94
C GLU A 304 -2.14 33.12 -8.87
N ALA A 305 -2.95 34.10 -9.28
CA ALA A 305 -3.73 34.93 -8.38
C ALA A 305 -4.72 34.09 -7.58
N LEU A 306 -5.43 33.17 -8.24
CA LEU A 306 -6.31 32.21 -7.60
C LEU A 306 -5.57 31.33 -6.59
N TYR A 307 -4.41 30.78 -6.97
CA TYR A 307 -3.61 29.94 -6.09
C TYR A 307 -3.15 30.70 -4.83
N LYS A 308 -2.67 31.94 -4.99
CA LYS A 308 -2.29 32.80 -3.87
C LYS A 308 -3.49 33.12 -2.98
N ALA A 309 -4.66 33.41 -3.57
CA ALA A 309 -5.89 33.67 -2.84
C ALA A 309 -6.35 32.46 -2.02
N ILE A 310 -6.21 31.25 -2.55
CA ILE A 310 -6.50 30.00 -1.81
C ILE A 310 -5.62 29.90 -0.57
N GLN A 311 -4.32 30.18 -0.70
CA GLN A 311 -3.37 30.06 0.41
C GLN A 311 -3.55 31.16 1.47
N SER A 312 -4.03 32.34 1.10
CA SER A 312 -4.27 33.45 2.04
C SER A 312 -5.63 33.42 2.72
N THR A 313 -6.63 32.79 2.10
CA THR A 313 -8.00 32.69 2.67
C THR A 313 -7.99 31.71 3.84
N LYS A 314 -8.70 32.02 4.92
CA LYS A 314 -8.81 31.13 6.09
C LYS A 314 -9.86 30.04 5.86
N ILE A 315 -9.41 28.80 5.72
CA ILE A 315 -10.25 27.63 5.44
C ILE A 315 -10.23 26.69 6.64
N MET A 316 -11.38 26.08 6.93
CA MET A 316 -11.51 25.10 8.02
C MET A 316 -10.63 23.87 7.75
N ALA A 317 -10.02 23.34 8.81
CA ALA A 317 -9.19 22.14 8.71
C ALA A 317 -9.93 20.95 8.04
N PRO A 318 -9.24 20.15 7.22
CA PRO A 318 -9.80 18.96 6.61
C PRO A 318 -10.36 17.98 7.65
N PRO A 319 -11.39 17.20 7.30
CA PRO A 319 -11.96 16.22 8.21
C PRO A 319 -10.94 15.10 8.51
N SER A 320 -10.90 14.64 9.77
CA SER A 320 -9.99 13.58 10.23
C SER A 320 -10.53 12.15 10.01
N ASN A 321 -11.77 12.01 9.54
CA ASN A 321 -12.41 10.72 9.30
C ASN A 321 -11.83 9.93 8.11
N CYS A 322 -10.83 10.48 7.43
CA CYS A 322 -10.02 9.80 6.42
C CYS A 322 -8.84 9.03 7.00
N ILE A 323 -8.60 9.12 8.32
CA ILE A 323 -7.57 8.37 9.05
C ILE A 323 -8.26 7.34 9.94
N SER A 324 -7.66 6.16 10.06
CA SER A 324 -8.03 5.14 11.02
C SER A 324 -6.86 4.89 11.98
N PRO A 325 -6.87 5.46 13.19
CA PRO A 325 -5.85 5.16 14.20
C PRO A 325 -5.98 3.71 14.70
N ILE A 326 -4.88 3.14 15.18
CA ILE A 326 -4.89 1.83 15.86
C ILE A 326 -5.69 1.95 17.16
N GLY A 327 -5.44 3.03 17.91
CA GLY A 327 -6.08 3.33 19.19
C GLY A 327 -5.31 2.79 20.39
N GLU A 328 -5.35 3.54 21.49
CA GLU A 328 -4.58 3.27 22.72
C GLU A 328 -4.78 1.84 23.25
N LYS A 329 -6.03 1.37 23.31
CA LYS A 329 -6.36 0.02 23.79
C LYS A 329 -5.73 -1.05 22.91
N ALA A 330 -5.87 -0.92 21.60
CA ALA A 330 -5.34 -1.88 20.63
C ALA A 330 -3.80 -1.93 20.68
N ILE A 331 -3.13 -0.77 20.80
CA ILE A 331 -1.69 -0.68 20.99
C ILE A 331 -1.26 -1.42 22.27
N LEU A 332 -1.95 -1.19 23.39
CA LEU A 332 -1.64 -1.88 24.65
C LEU A 332 -1.82 -3.39 24.55
N HIS A 333 -2.89 -3.87 23.92
CA HIS A 333 -3.12 -5.29 23.69
C HIS A 333 -2.03 -5.94 22.82
N GLY A 334 -1.60 -5.24 21.76
CA GLY A 334 -0.51 -5.68 20.89
C GLY A 334 0.81 -5.77 21.63
N LEU A 335 1.17 -4.73 22.39
CA LEU A 335 2.40 -4.69 23.18
C LEU A 335 2.42 -5.77 24.26
N TYR A 336 1.35 -5.90 25.04
CA TYR A 336 1.27 -6.85 26.16
C TYR A 336 1.44 -8.31 25.73
N LYS A 337 0.97 -8.65 24.52
CA LYS A 337 1.03 -10.03 24.02
C LYS A 337 2.39 -10.40 23.44
N GLN A 338 3.04 -9.47 22.73
CA GLN A 338 4.24 -9.78 21.96
C GLN A 338 5.53 -9.39 22.68
N ILE A 339 5.49 -8.32 23.48
CA ILE A 339 6.67 -7.79 24.17
C ILE A 339 6.55 -8.06 25.65
N LYS A 340 7.55 -8.72 26.24
CA LYS A 340 7.64 -8.86 27.70
C LYS A 340 8.15 -7.56 28.32
N GLY A 341 7.36 -6.98 29.21
CA GLY A 341 7.69 -5.78 30.00
C GLY A 341 6.84 -5.73 31.27
N ASP A 342 7.28 -4.90 32.21
CA ASP A 342 6.66 -4.71 33.52
C ASP A 342 5.68 -3.54 33.52
N PHE A 343 5.86 -2.61 32.58
CA PHE A 343 5.05 -1.41 32.42
C PHE A 343 4.70 -1.16 30.95
N TYR A 344 3.44 -0.83 30.68
CA TYR A 344 2.94 -0.49 29.36
C TYR A 344 2.09 0.77 29.41
N THR A 345 2.26 1.66 28.44
CA THR A 345 1.40 2.82 28.24
C THR A 345 1.25 3.13 26.76
N ALA A 346 0.13 3.74 26.38
CA ALA A 346 -0.12 4.18 25.01
C ALA A 346 -0.89 5.51 25.03
N VAL A 347 -0.65 6.34 24.01
CA VAL A 347 -1.34 7.62 23.83
C VAL A 347 -1.64 7.87 22.36
N THR A 348 -2.85 8.35 22.07
CA THR A 348 -3.27 8.80 20.74
C THR A 348 -3.47 10.32 20.77
N ARG A 349 -2.66 11.06 20.00
CA ARG A 349 -2.77 12.52 19.91
C ARG A 349 -4.02 12.94 19.12
N PRO A 350 -4.55 14.15 19.35
CA PRO A 350 -5.58 14.72 18.46
C PRO A 350 -5.03 14.88 17.03
N PRO A 351 -5.90 14.80 16.00
CA PRO A 351 -5.48 14.96 14.61
C PRO A 351 -4.89 16.33 14.35
N ALA A 352 -3.81 16.36 13.60
CA ALA A 352 -3.15 17.56 13.09
C ALA A 352 -3.19 17.56 11.56
N VAL A 353 -2.83 18.69 10.94
CA VAL A 353 -2.88 18.85 9.49
C VAL A 353 -1.55 19.41 9.00
N TYR A 354 -0.96 18.75 8.02
CA TYR A 354 0.26 19.22 7.36
C TYR A 354 0.03 19.25 5.85
N ARG A 355 0.23 20.44 5.23
CA ARG A 355 -0.02 20.67 3.79
C ARG A 355 -1.36 20.06 3.34
N GLY A 356 -2.44 20.39 4.04
CA GLY A 356 -3.79 19.90 3.72
C GLY A 356 -4.04 18.40 3.97
N ASN A 357 -3.06 17.64 4.46
CA ASN A 357 -3.21 16.23 4.80
C ASN A 357 -3.39 16.06 6.31
N PRO A 358 -4.54 15.54 6.76
CA PRO A 358 -4.71 15.09 8.14
C PRO A 358 -3.68 14.01 8.49
N PHE A 359 -3.13 14.06 9.71
CA PHE A 359 -2.36 12.97 10.30
C PHE A 359 -2.62 12.87 11.82
N ILE A 360 -2.41 11.68 12.38
CA ILE A 360 -2.49 11.39 13.82
C ILE A 360 -1.18 10.72 14.21
N ILE A 361 -0.67 11.03 15.40
CA ILE A 361 0.50 10.37 15.99
C ILE A 361 0.04 9.56 17.19
N GLU A 362 0.42 8.29 17.19
CA GLU A 362 0.19 7.37 18.30
C GLU A 362 1.54 6.88 18.81
N ALA A 363 1.67 6.75 20.13
CA ALA A 363 2.88 6.25 20.75
C ALA A 363 2.52 5.16 21.76
N GLY A 364 3.23 4.04 21.71
CA GLY A 364 3.17 2.98 22.71
C GLY A 364 4.56 2.79 23.32
N LEU A 365 4.62 2.53 24.62
CA LEU A 365 5.85 2.29 25.35
C LEU A 365 5.67 1.04 26.22
N ALA A 366 6.63 0.13 26.12
CA ALA A 366 6.82 -0.99 27.03
C ALA A 366 8.18 -0.83 27.71
N PHE A 367 8.23 -1.01 29.03
CA PHE A 367 9.44 -0.88 29.83
C PHE A 367 9.56 -2.03 30.83
N GLY A 368 10.80 -2.41 31.15
CA GLY A 368 11.11 -3.57 31.98
C GLY A 368 11.51 -4.78 31.15
N GLY A 369 11.90 -5.86 31.83
CA GLY A 369 12.31 -7.10 31.20
C GLY A 369 11.39 -8.23 31.64
N GLY A 370 10.92 -9.05 30.69
CA GLY A 370 10.41 -10.37 31.08
C GLY A 370 11.45 -11.14 31.89
N PRO A 371 11.06 -12.15 32.69
CA PRO A 371 11.93 -12.79 33.70
C PRO A 371 13.31 -13.26 33.19
N ASP A 372 13.49 -13.48 31.89
CA ASP A 372 14.77 -13.88 31.26
C ASP A 372 15.79 -12.73 31.06
N GLN A 373 15.37 -11.45 31.04
CA GLN A 373 16.29 -10.31 30.86
C GLN A 373 16.81 -9.72 32.17
N ALA A 374 16.00 -9.79 33.24
CA ALA A 374 16.43 -9.38 34.58
C ALA A 374 17.59 -10.25 35.09
N ALA A 375 17.64 -11.53 34.71
CA ALA A 375 18.75 -12.42 35.05
C ALA A 375 20.08 -12.08 34.33
N ARG A 376 20.02 -11.43 33.15
CA ARG A 376 21.23 -11.04 32.37
C ARG A 376 21.80 -9.67 32.73
N THR A 377 21.06 -8.87 33.49
CA THR A 377 21.50 -7.54 33.96
C THR A 377 21.97 -7.56 35.41
N ALA A 378 21.88 -8.72 36.09
CA ALA A 378 22.30 -8.93 37.47
C ALA A 378 23.67 -9.66 37.59
N GLU A 379 24.34 -9.96 36.47
CA GLU A 379 25.77 -10.27 36.39
C GLU A 379 26.52 -9.06 35.82
#